data_AF-A0A7C3WCU5-F1
#
_entry.id   AF-A0A7C3WCU5-F1
#
_cell.length_a   1.000
_cell.length_b   1.000
_cell.length_c   1.000
_cell.angle_alpha   90.00
_cell.angle_beta   90.00
_cell.angle_gamma   90.00
#
_symmetry.space_group_name_H-M   'P 1'
#
loop_
_entity.id
_entity.type
_entity.pdbx_description
1 polymer ?
#
loop_
_entity_poly.entity_id
_entity_poly.type
_entity_poly.pdbx_seq_one_letter_code
_entity_poly.pdbx_strand_id
1 'polypeptide(L)' 'MEIKYITTRDLQNSSGEIKGKVRVIVLKGEDVANIDLTCPECGHVQKKKQEFKLPLDLQCEKCGFKIKLESLRKEIKKK' A
#
# COMPACT_ATOMS: atom_id res chain seq x y z
N MET A 1 -15.16 7.12 -12.65
CA MET A 1 -13.76 7.05 -12.19
C MET A 1 -13.22 5.67 -12.52
N GLU A 2 -12.36 5.55 -13.52
CA GLU A 2 -11.74 4.27 -13.90
C GLU A 2 -10.49 4.04 -13.03
N ILE A 3 -10.37 2.87 -12.42
CA ILE A 3 -9.17 2.50 -11.64
C ILE A 3 -8.15 1.92 -12.61
N LYS A 4 -6.99 2.59 -12.77
CA LYS A 4 -5.88 2.11 -13.62
C LYS A 4 -5.17 0.94 -12.98
N TYR A 5 -5.05 0.98 -11.66
CA TYR A 5 -4.30 0.01 -10.90
C TYR A 5 -4.86 -0.11 -9.48
N ILE A 6 -5.02 -1.33 -9.00
CA ILE A 6 -5.22 -1.60 -7.58
C ILE A 6 -4.35 -2.78 -7.19
N THR A 7 -3.69 -2.68 -6.05
CA THR A 7 -3.09 -3.83 -5.39
C THR A 7 -3.42 -3.76 -3.91
N THR A 8 -3.77 -4.90 -3.34
CA THR A 8 -3.99 -5.02 -1.90
C THR A 8 -3.11 -6.15 -1.44
N ARG A 9 -2.31 -5.89 -0.41
CA ARG A 9 -1.42 -6.90 0.15
C ARG A 9 -1.54 -6.86 1.66
N ASP A 10 -1.80 -8.02 2.22
CA ASP A 10 -1.84 -8.17 3.66
C ASP A 10 -0.41 -8.34 4.17
N LEU A 11 -0.10 -7.64 5.27
CA LEU A 11 1.21 -7.64 5.92
C LEU A 11 1.10 -8.41 7.22
N GLN A 12 1.96 -9.41 7.38
CA GLN A 12 2.11 -10.12 8.66
C GLN A 12 2.97 -9.31 9.62
N ASN A 13 2.55 -9.30 10.88
CA ASN A 13 3.38 -8.80 11.97
C ASN A 13 4.42 -9.86 12.38
N SER A 14 5.43 -9.45 13.16
CA SER A 14 6.40 -10.33 13.81
C SER A 14 5.77 -11.44 14.66
N SER A 15 4.51 -11.28 15.06
CA SER A 15 3.74 -12.28 15.82
C SER A 15 3.00 -13.29 14.93
N GLY A 16 3.16 -13.24 13.60
CA GLY A 16 2.48 -14.12 12.64
C GLY A 16 1.04 -13.72 12.29
N GLU A 17 0.45 -12.77 13.03
CA GLU A 17 -0.89 -12.25 12.77
C GLU A 17 -0.92 -11.28 11.58
N ILE A 18 -1.90 -11.46 10.70
CA ILE A 18 -2.19 -10.52 9.60
C ILE A 18 -3.00 -9.34 10.16
N LYS A 19 -2.30 -8.39 10.79
CA LYS A 19 -2.90 -7.13 11.25
C LYS A 19 -2.64 -5.96 10.31
N GLY A 20 -1.63 -6.08 9.46
CA GLY A 20 -1.28 -5.03 8.51
C GLY A 20 -1.94 -5.27 7.17
N LYS A 21 -2.28 -4.18 6.49
CA LYS A 21 -2.87 -4.20 5.16
C LYS A 21 -2.36 -3.00 4.41
N VAL A 22 -1.76 -3.20 3.25
CA VAL A 22 -1.40 -2.12 2.34
C VAL A 22 -2.27 -2.21 1.11
N ARG A 23 -2.88 -1.09 0.73
CA ARG A 23 -3.74 -0.95 -0.43
C ARG A 23 -3.25 0.22 -1.25
N VAL A 24 -2.81 -0.05 -2.47
CA VAL A 24 -2.37 0.97 -3.42
C VAL A 24 -3.39 1.06 -4.53
N ILE A 25 -3.89 2.27 -4.78
CA ILE A 25 -4.92 2.57 -5.78
C ILE A 25 -4.38 3.70 -6.68
N VAL A 26 -4.26 3.43 -7.96
CA VAL A 26 -3.88 4.43 -8.98
C VAL A 26 -5.08 4.64 -9.88
N LEU A 27 -5.51 5.88 -10.00
CA LEU A 27 -6.64 6.26 -10.85
C LEU A 27 -6.18 6.42 -12.30
N LYS A 28 -7.08 6.16 -13.26
CA LYS A 28 -6.78 6.30 -14.68
C LYS A 28 -6.85 7.77 -15.07
N GLY A 29 -5.75 8.27 -15.62
CA GLY A 29 -5.57 9.71 -15.90
C GLY A 29 -4.81 10.46 -14.80
N GLU A 30 -4.53 9.81 -13.66
CA GLU A 30 -3.66 10.35 -12.63
C GLU A 30 -2.40 9.48 -12.50
N ASP A 31 -1.25 10.12 -12.36
CA ASP A 31 0.01 9.47 -12.01
C ASP A 31 0.23 9.46 -10.48
N VAL A 32 -0.86 9.59 -9.71
CA VAL A 32 -0.83 9.57 -8.24
C VAL A 32 -1.31 8.22 -7.72
N ALA A 33 -0.49 7.62 -6.88
CA ALA A 33 -0.78 6.43 -6.11
C ALA A 33 -1.39 6.82 -4.75
N ASN A 34 -2.66 6.46 -4.53
CA ASN A 34 -3.27 6.49 -3.21
C ASN A 34 -2.88 5.22 -2.45
N ILE A 35 -2.17 5.39 -1.34
CA ILE A 35 -1.62 4.31 -0.55
C ILE A 35 -2.28 4.36 0.83
N ASP A 36 -3.09 3.37 1.11
CA ASP A 36 -3.69 3.11 2.41
C ASP A 36 -2.85 2.03 3.08
N LEU A 37 -2.13 2.36 4.14
CA LEU A 37 -1.25 1.46 4.86
C LEU A 37 -1.74 1.31 6.29
N THR A 38 -1.97 0.08 6.71
CA THR A 38 -2.21 -0.29 8.09
C THR A 38 -0.95 -0.97 8.63
N CYS A 39 -0.28 -0.37 9.63
CA CYS A 39 0.91 -0.93 10.25
C CYS A 39 0.53 -2.26 10.94
N PRO A 40 1.16 -3.39 10.58
CA PRO A 40 0.91 -4.68 11.23
C PRO A 40 1.32 -4.70 12.70
N GLU A 41 2.29 -3.87 13.09
CA GLU A 41 2.81 -3.82 14.46
C GLU A 41 1.92 -3.06 15.42
N CYS A 42 1.55 -1.82 15.05
CA CYS A 42 0.85 -0.92 15.96
C CYS A 42 -0.63 -0.70 15.61
N GLY A 43 -1.11 -1.29 14.52
CA GLY A 43 -2.49 -1.12 14.03
C GLY A 43 -2.80 0.28 13.49
N HIS A 44 -1.80 1.14 13.33
CA HIS A 44 -2.00 2.50 12.83
C HIS A 44 -2.35 2.49 11.35
N VAL A 45 -3.47 3.13 10.98
CA VAL A 45 -3.91 3.31 9.60
C VAL A 45 -3.46 4.68 9.12
N GLN A 46 -2.66 4.72 8.06
CA GLN A 46 -2.21 5.95 7.43
C GLN A 46 -2.58 5.95 5.95
N LYS A 47 -2.93 7.13 5.44
CA LYS A 47 -3.27 7.32 4.03
C LYS A 47 -2.32 8.33 3.45
N LYS A 48 -1.56 7.91 2.44
CA LYS A 48 -0.60 8.76 1.75
C LYS A 48 -0.92 8.79 0.27
N LYS A 49 -0.80 9.95 -0.35
CA LYS A 49 -0.87 10.10 -1.80
C LYS A 49 0.52 10.52 -2.26
N GLN A 50 1.09 9.80 -3.20
CA GLN A 50 2.37 10.17 -3.81
C GLN A 50 2.35 9.82 -5.29
N GLU A 51 3.24 10.45 -6.06
CA GLU A 51 3.43 10.08 -7.46
C GLU A 51 3.77 8.57 -7.57
N PHE A 52 3.16 7.88 -8.53
CA PHE A 52 3.32 6.45 -8.76
C PHE A 52 4.72 6.17 -9.33
N LYS A 53 5.71 6.06 -8.44
CA LYS A 53 7.10 5.76 -8.77
C LYS A 53 7.60 4.60 -7.94
N LEU A 54 8.16 3.58 -8.59
CA LEU A 54 8.71 2.39 -7.94
C LEU A 54 10.23 2.53 -7.79
N PRO A 55 10.83 2.04 -6.69
CA PRO A 55 10.20 1.35 -5.55
C PRO A 55 9.45 2.32 -4.61
N LEU A 56 8.31 1.88 -4.06
CA LEU A 56 7.56 2.65 -3.08
C LEU A 56 8.08 2.33 -1.68
N ASP A 57 8.81 3.26 -1.09
CA ASP A 57 9.25 3.17 0.31
C ASP A 57 8.17 3.80 1.20
N LEU A 58 7.53 2.96 2.02
CA LEU A 58 6.46 3.37 2.93
C LEU A 58 6.92 3.15 4.36
N GLN A 59 7.07 4.23 5.09
CA GLN A 59 7.37 4.17 6.51
C GLN A 59 6.14 4.50 7.33
N CYS A 60 5.89 3.73 8.37
CA CYS A 60 4.85 4.07 9.32
C CYS A 60 5.28 5.19 10.25
N GLU A 61 4.43 6.23 10.38
CA GLU A 61 4.70 7.40 11.20
C GLU A 61 4.67 7.09 12.71
N LYS A 62 3.94 6.03 13.11
CA LYS A 62 3.78 5.66 14.51
C LYS A 62 4.81 4.63 15.00
N CYS A 63 4.96 3.53 14.27
CA CYS A 63 5.83 2.41 14.66
C CYS A 63 7.24 2.52 14.03
N GLY A 64 7.44 3.37 13.02
CA GLY A 64 8.69 3.43 12.24
C GLY A 64 8.89 2.25 11.29
N PHE A 65 7.93 1.32 11.22
CA PHE A 65 7.99 0.13 10.37
C PHE A 65 8.12 0.52 8.90
N LYS A 66 9.14 -0.03 8.23
CA LYS A 66 9.44 0.25 6.81
C LYS A 66 8.91 -0.88 5.94
N ILE A 67 7.98 -0.54 5.06
CA ILE A 67 7.46 -1.40 4.01
C ILE A 67 8.05 -0.93 2.69
N LYS A 68 8.93 -1.74 2.14
CA LYS A 68 9.48 -1.51 0.81
C LYS A 68 8.68 -2.30 -0.20
N LEU A 69 7.91 -1.61 -1.03
CA LEU A 69 7.20 -2.21 -2.16
C LEU A 69 8.06 -2.04 -3.40
N GLU A 70 8.96 -3.02 -3.61
CA GLU A 70 9.85 -3.06 -4.78
C GLU A 70 9.11 -3.43 -6.07
N SER A 71 7.98 -4.15 -5.94
CA SER A 71 7.13 -4.47 -7.05
C SER A 71 5.67 -4.52 -6.60
N LEU A 72 4.85 -3.66 -7.16
CA LEU A 72 3.41 -3.85 -7.12
C LEU A 72 3.10 -4.89 -8.21
N ARG A 73 2.60 -6.07 -7.83
CA ARG A 73 2.03 -7.00 -8.80
C ARG A 73 0.70 -6.44 -9.26
N LYS A 74 0.53 -6.33 -10.58
CA LYS A 74 -0.72 -5.91 -11.23
C LYS A 74 -1.81 -6.93 -10.87
N GLU A 75 -2.58 -6.68 -9.82
CA GLU A 75 -3.91 -7.26 -9.69
C GLU A 75 -4.89 -6.42 -10.50
N ILE A 76 -4.69 -6.38 -11.82
CA ILE A 76 -5.76 -5.91 -12.71
C ILE A 76 -6.79 -7.04 -12.71
N LYS A 77 -7.71 -7.02 -11.75
CA LYS A 77 -8.97 -7.76 -11.89
C LYS A 77 -9.70 -7.12 -13.07
N LYS A 78 -9.47 -7.67 -14.27
CA LYS A 78 -10.39 -7.51 -15.40
C LYS A 78 -11.75 -8.02 -14.93
N LYS A 79 -12.75 -7.17 -14.87
CA LYS A 79 -14.14 -7.59 -14.97
C LYS A 79 -14.86 -6.62 -15.90
#